data_AF-A0A2V9BQ00-F1
#
_entry.id   AF-A0A2V9BQ00-F1
#
_cell.length_a   1.000
_cell.length_b   1.000
_cell.length_c   1.000
_cell.angle_alpha   90.00
_cell.angle_beta   90.00
_cell.angle_gamma   90.00
#
_symmetry.space_group_name_H-M   'P 1'
#
loop_
_entity.id
_entity.type
_entity.pdbx_description
1 polymer ?
#
loop_
_entity_poly.entity_id
_entity_poly.type
_entity_poly.pdbx_seq_one_letter_code
_entity_poly.pdbx_strand_id
1 'polypeptide(L)'
;MIGLVEPRQGDGTVVCDLSADSLVNPLATMLLRKRELVGELLDVRKMIEPPLAARAATHAAPEEIAYLEAILRRQREKVRSGELAIEEDSEFHYTIARAAKNSVVLKVLDVLMDLLRESRARSLQVEGRLQRSLAGHQRILNAIKRRDAAGAEAAMYQHVEEIEEIVLKKF
;
A
#
# COMPACT_ATOMS: atom_id res chain seq x y z
N MET A 1 -27.60 -0.98 -16.61
CA MET A 1 -27.58 -2.03 -17.64
C MET A 1 -26.46 -3.01 -17.31
N ILE A 2 -26.79 -4.04 -16.53
CA ILE A 2 -26.07 -5.32 -16.43
C ILE A 2 -27.20 -6.32 -16.64
N GLY A 3 -27.04 -7.27 -17.57
CA GLY A 3 -28.07 -8.15 -18.14
C GLY A 3 -28.75 -9.13 -17.16
N LEU A 4 -29.15 -8.65 -15.99
CA LEU A 4 -29.87 -9.38 -14.96
C LEU A 4 -31.39 -9.29 -15.16
N VAL A 5 -31.87 -8.32 -15.95
CA VAL A 5 -33.30 -8.13 -16.20
C VAL A 5 -33.52 -7.53 -17.59
N GLU A 6 -34.37 -8.18 -18.40
CA GLU A 6 -34.91 -7.58 -19.62
C GLU A 6 -36.33 -7.06 -19.36
N PRO A 7 -36.59 -5.76 -19.55
CA PRO A 7 -37.96 -5.26 -19.51
C PRO A 7 -38.70 -5.70 -20.78
N ARG A 8 -39.73 -6.55 -20.63
CA ARG A 8 -40.73 -6.84 -21.68
C ARG A 8 -42.06 -6.18 -21.33
N GLN A 9 -42.54 -5.32 -22.22
CA GLN A 9 -43.75 -4.54 -21.99
C GLN A 9 -44.99 -5.44 -22.09
N GLY A 10 -45.70 -5.62 -20.97
CA GLY A 10 -46.97 -6.35 -20.89
C GLY A 10 -46.95 -7.65 -20.08
N ASP A 11 -45.76 -8.20 -19.75
CA ASP A 11 -45.64 -9.53 -19.10
C ASP A 11 -44.91 -9.50 -17.74
N GLY A 12 -44.63 -8.32 -17.20
CA GLY A 12 -43.89 -8.17 -15.94
C GLY A 12 -42.39 -8.52 -16.09
N THR A 13 -41.72 -8.68 -14.96
CA THR A 13 -40.29 -8.99 -14.89
C THR A 13 -40.08 -10.50 -15.12
N VAL A 14 -39.45 -10.87 -16.23
CA VAL A 14 -39.08 -12.27 -16.51
C VAL A 14 -37.67 -12.54 -16.00
N VAL A 15 -37.51 -13.55 -15.15
CA VAL A 15 -36.19 -14.03 -14.70
C VAL A 15 -35.61 -14.93 -15.78
N CYS A 16 -34.51 -14.52 -16.40
CA CYS A 16 -33.81 -15.35 -17.38
C CYS A 16 -33.13 -16.55 -16.70
N ASP A 17 -33.17 -17.70 -17.36
CA ASP A 17 -32.57 -18.95 -16.86
C ASP A 17 -31.04 -18.76 -16.74
N LEU A 18 -30.56 -18.76 -15.49
CA LEU A 18 -29.16 -18.51 -15.15
C LEU A 18 -28.33 -19.75 -15.46
N SER A 19 -27.77 -19.83 -16.67
CA SER A 19 -26.70 -20.80 -16.94
C SER A 19 -25.47 -20.45 -16.09
N ALA A 20 -24.73 -21.47 -15.64
CA ALA A 20 -23.50 -21.29 -14.86
C ALA A 20 -22.47 -20.38 -15.56
N ASP A 21 -22.51 -20.31 -16.90
CA ASP A 21 -21.68 -19.41 -17.72
C ASP A 21 -22.09 -17.94 -17.63
N SER A 22 -23.38 -17.64 -17.40
CA SER A 22 -23.90 -16.28 -17.18
C SER A 22 -23.46 -15.70 -15.83
N LEU A 23 -23.03 -16.59 -14.92
CA LEU A 23 -22.52 -16.28 -13.59
C LEU A 23 -20.98 -16.27 -13.54
N VAL A 24 -20.29 -16.34 -14.68
CA VAL A 24 -18.84 -16.08 -14.76
C VAL A 24 -18.61 -14.59 -15.04
N ASN A 25 -18.46 -13.69 -14.08
CA ASN A 25 -19.05 -13.56 -12.75
C ASN A 25 -18.87 -12.06 -12.43
N PRO A 26 -19.91 -11.25 -12.17
CA PRO A 26 -19.72 -9.88 -11.68
C PRO A 26 -18.73 -9.81 -10.50
N LEU A 27 -18.63 -10.88 -9.69
CA LEU A 27 -17.62 -11.04 -8.65
C LEU A 27 -16.19 -11.17 -9.22
N ALA A 28 -15.97 -11.94 -10.29
CA ALA A 28 -14.65 -12.07 -10.93
C ALA A 28 -14.18 -10.72 -11.51
N THR A 29 -15.07 -9.99 -12.18
CA THR A 29 -14.78 -8.62 -12.67
C THR A 29 -14.44 -7.66 -11.53
N MET A 30 -15.17 -7.75 -10.41
CA MET A 30 -14.85 -6.95 -9.21
C MET A 30 -13.49 -7.33 -8.60
N LEU A 31 -13.15 -8.62 -8.55
CA LEU A 31 -11.87 -9.09 -8.03
C LEU A 31 -10.69 -8.62 -8.92
N LEU A 32 -10.83 -8.70 -10.24
CA LEU A 32 -9.83 -8.22 -11.20
C LEU A 32 -9.60 -6.71 -11.05
N ARG A 33 -10.66 -5.90 -11.02
CA ARG A 33 -10.54 -4.45 -10.81
C ARG A 33 -9.87 -4.09 -9.48
N LYS A 34 -10.14 -4.86 -8.42
CA LYS A 34 -9.47 -4.68 -7.12
C LYS A 34 -7.97 -4.98 -7.21
N ARG A 35 -7.57 -6.01 -7.97
CA ARG A 35 -6.15 -6.35 -8.21
C ARG A 35 -5.45 -5.25 -9.02
N GLU A 36 -6.08 -4.78 -10.10
CA GLU A 36 -5.57 -3.68 -10.92
C GLU A 36 -5.33 -2.43 -10.08
N LEU A 37 -6.32 -2.02 -9.28
CA LEU A 37 -6.18 -0.87 -8.39
C LEU A 37 -5.04 -1.01 -7.37
N VAL A 38 -4.81 -2.21 -6.82
CA VAL A 38 -3.67 -2.45 -5.92
C VAL A 38 -2.34 -2.29 -6.65
N GLY A 39 -2.24 -2.79 -7.88
CA GLY A 39 -1.06 -2.59 -8.74
C GLY A 39 -0.81 -1.12 -9.03
N GLU A 40 -1.84 -0.38 -9.48
CA GLU A 40 -1.75 1.06 -9.76
C GLU A 40 -1.33 1.86 -8.51
N LEU A 41 -1.83 1.51 -7.32
CA LEU A 41 -1.42 2.14 -6.07
C LEU A 41 0.04 1.82 -5.73
N LEU A 42 0.54 0.61 -5.99
CA LEU A 42 1.95 0.27 -5.81
C LEU A 42 2.85 1.03 -6.80
N ASP A 43 2.40 1.22 -8.04
CA ASP A 43 3.08 2.06 -9.02
C ASP A 43 3.20 3.51 -8.56
N VAL A 44 2.10 4.09 -8.05
CA VAL A 44 2.13 5.43 -7.45
C VAL A 44 3.12 5.50 -6.28
N ARG A 45 3.18 4.47 -5.44
CA ARG A 45 4.16 4.41 -4.35
C ARG A 45 5.59 4.38 -4.87
N LYS A 46 5.90 3.61 -5.92
CA LYS A 46 7.24 3.59 -6.56
C LYS A 46 7.61 4.95 -7.16
N MET A 47 6.65 5.73 -7.65
CA MET A 47 6.89 7.05 -8.21
C MET A 47 7.12 8.13 -7.13
N ILE A 48 6.46 8.01 -5.98
CA ILE A 48 6.39 9.09 -4.97
C ILE A 48 7.27 8.79 -3.75
N GLU A 49 7.23 7.59 -3.18
CA GLU A 49 7.89 7.30 -1.90
C GLU A 49 9.43 7.31 -1.98
N PRO A 50 10.10 6.77 -3.02
CA PRO A 50 11.56 6.78 -3.12
C PRO A 50 12.22 8.17 -3.10
N PRO A 51 11.83 9.15 -3.94
CA PRO A 51 12.41 10.47 -3.88
C PRO A 51 12.10 11.21 -2.57
N LEU A 52 10.97 10.89 -1.91
CA LEU A 52 10.67 11.40 -0.57
C LEU A 52 11.60 10.81 0.49
N ALA A 53 11.97 9.53 0.39
CA ALA A 53 12.93 8.91 1.28
C ALA A 53 14.33 9.54 1.13
N ALA A 54 14.80 9.78 -0.10
CA ALA A 54 16.02 10.56 -0.35
C ALA A 54 15.95 11.95 0.30
N ARG A 55 14.84 12.66 0.08
CA ARG A 55 14.67 14.01 0.62
C ARG A 55 14.59 14.01 2.14
N ALA A 56 13.95 13.01 2.75
CA ALA A 56 13.91 12.82 4.19
C ALA A 56 15.31 12.53 4.77
N ALA A 57 16.15 11.77 4.07
CA ALA A 57 17.54 11.55 4.50
C ALA A 57 18.28 12.88 4.68
N THR A 58 18.07 13.85 3.78
CA THR A 58 18.71 15.17 3.87
C THR A 58 18.05 16.11 4.89
N HIS A 59 16.72 16.05 5.08
CA HIS A 59 15.97 17.09 5.81
C HIS A 59 15.37 16.65 7.16
N ALA A 60 15.33 15.35 7.46
CA ALA A 60 14.70 14.86 8.68
C ALA A 60 15.35 15.46 9.93
N ALA A 61 14.53 15.98 10.83
CA ALA A 61 14.99 16.43 12.14
C ALA A 61 15.34 15.22 13.03
N PRO A 62 16.23 15.37 14.03
CA PRO A 62 16.55 14.29 14.96
C PRO A 62 15.31 13.66 15.63
N GLU A 63 14.29 14.47 15.92
CA GLU A 63 13.05 14.03 16.55
C GLU A 63 12.21 13.16 15.59
N GLU A 64 12.21 13.47 14.30
CA GLU A 64 11.52 12.68 13.28
C GLU A 64 12.21 11.31 13.08
N ILE A 65 13.55 11.29 13.15
CA ILE A 65 14.32 10.03 13.11
C ILE A 65 14.02 9.18 14.35
N ALA A 66 14.01 9.77 15.54
CA ALA A 66 13.65 9.08 16.77
C ALA A 66 12.20 8.56 16.73
N TYR A 67 11.30 9.30 16.08
CA TYR A 67 9.92 8.86 15.86
C TYR A 67 9.84 7.65 14.93
N LEU A 68 10.57 7.64 13.81
CA LEU A 68 10.68 6.48 12.92
C LEU A 68 11.23 5.23 13.64
N GLU A 69 12.21 5.41 14.53
CA GLU A 69 12.72 4.32 15.38
C GLU A 69 11.64 3.78 16.33
N ALA A 70 10.83 4.65 16.91
CA ALA A 70 9.71 4.25 17.76
C ALA A 70 8.65 3.47 16.99
N ILE A 71 8.28 3.91 15.78
CA ILE A 71 7.36 3.20 14.89
C ILE A 71 7.88 1.78 14.61
N LEU A 72 9.17 1.64 14.24
CA LEU A 72 9.73 0.32 13.95
C LEU A 72 9.78 -0.62 15.16
N ARG A 73 9.96 -0.10 16.37
CA ARG A 73 9.86 -0.90 17.59
C ARG A 73 8.45 -1.46 17.77
N ARG A 74 7.42 -0.61 17.66
CA ARG A 74 6.01 -1.03 17.73
C ARG A 74 5.67 -2.04 16.63
N GLN A 75 6.14 -1.79 15.41
CA GLN A 75 5.93 -2.70 14.28
C GLN A 75 6.54 -4.08 14.58
N ARG A 76 7.77 -4.12 15.11
CA ARG A 76 8.45 -5.38 15.48
C ARG A 76 7.73 -6.14 16.58
N GLU A 77 7.18 -5.45 17.57
CA GLU A 77 6.40 -6.05 18.65
C GLU A 77 5.13 -6.71 18.11
N LYS A 78 4.36 -6.00 17.27
CA LYS A 78 3.16 -6.56 16.62
C LYS A 78 3.47 -7.76 15.72
N VAL A 79 4.53 -7.67 14.92
CA VAL A 79 4.95 -8.81 14.07
C VAL A 79 5.32 -10.03 14.92
N ARG A 80 5.88 -9.84 16.11
CA ARG A 80 6.19 -10.93 17.05
C ARG A 80 4.96 -11.51 17.72
N SER A 81 3.93 -10.71 18.00
CA SER A 81 2.65 -11.19 18.56
C SER A 81 1.70 -11.78 17.52
N GLY A 82 2.07 -11.76 16.23
CA GLY A 82 1.23 -12.23 15.13
C GLY A 82 0.15 -11.23 14.72
N GLU A 83 0.22 -10.00 15.21
CA GLU A 83 -0.71 -8.93 14.85
C GLU A 83 -0.31 -8.24 13.54
N LEU A 84 -1.31 -7.75 12.81
CA LEU A 84 -1.09 -6.94 11.62
C LEU A 84 -0.63 -5.53 12.03
N ALA A 85 0.52 -5.09 11.49
CA ALA A 85 1.08 -3.79 11.78
C ALA A 85 0.70 -2.72 10.72
N ILE A 86 -0.60 -2.66 10.37
CA ILE A 86 -1.12 -1.78 9.29
C ILE A 86 -0.92 -0.30 9.61
N GLU A 87 -1.20 0.08 10.86
CA GLU A 87 -1.05 1.46 11.31
C GLU A 87 0.43 1.85 11.31
N GLU A 88 1.31 0.99 11.83
CA GLU A 88 2.75 1.27 11.85
C GLU A 88 3.36 1.33 10.45
N ASP A 89 2.90 0.49 9.52
CA ASP A 89 3.29 0.53 8.11
C ASP A 89 2.91 1.90 7.52
N SER A 90 1.64 2.31 7.68
CA SER A 90 1.14 3.57 7.15
C SER A 90 1.81 4.80 7.78
N GLU A 91 1.99 4.76 9.10
CA GLU A 91 2.61 5.81 9.88
C GLU A 91 4.09 6.00 9.52
N PHE A 92 4.81 4.91 9.25
CA PHE A 92 6.21 4.95 8.81
C PHE A 92 6.34 5.71 7.48
N HIS A 93 5.57 5.34 6.47
CA HIS A 93 5.60 6.01 5.16
C HIS A 93 5.16 7.48 5.24
N TYR A 94 4.11 7.77 6.02
CA TYR A 94 3.65 9.14 6.21
C TYR A 94 4.67 10.02 6.93
N THR A 95 5.36 9.47 7.93
CA THR A 95 6.43 10.17 8.65
C THR A 95 7.61 10.51 7.72
N ILE A 96 8.00 9.61 6.83
CA ILE A 96 9.03 9.88 5.81
C ILE A 96 8.59 11.03 4.89
N ALA A 97 7.35 11.00 4.41
CA ALA A 97 6.82 12.07 3.57
C ALA A 97 6.81 13.43 4.29
N ARG A 98 6.49 13.45 5.59
CA ARG A 98 6.57 14.67 6.41
C ARG A 98 8.00 15.16 6.58
N ALA A 99 8.92 14.26 6.84
CA ALA A 99 10.34 14.55 6.99
C ALA A 99 10.99 15.07 5.69
N ALA A 100 10.39 14.80 4.52
CA ALA A 100 10.82 15.35 3.24
C ALA A 100 10.58 16.88 3.08
N LYS A 101 9.81 17.51 3.98
CA LYS A 101 9.56 18.97 4.01
C LYS A 101 9.04 19.53 2.69
N ASN A 102 8.12 18.82 2.03
CA ASN A 102 7.39 19.32 0.86
C ASN A 102 5.89 19.36 1.16
N SER A 103 5.38 20.56 1.45
CA SER A 103 3.99 20.77 1.84
C SER A 103 2.98 20.47 0.73
N VAL A 104 3.36 20.57 -0.55
CA VAL A 104 2.49 20.23 -1.68
C VAL A 104 2.31 18.71 -1.76
N VAL A 105 3.41 17.95 -1.63
CA VAL A 105 3.34 16.48 -1.67
C VAL A 105 2.53 15.94 -0.48
N LEU A 106 2.65 16.54 0.71
CA LEU A 106 1.84 16.15 1.85
C LEU A 106 0.34 16.31 1.58
N LYS A 107 -0.09 17.42 0.99
CA LYS A 107 -1.51 17.62 0.62
C LYS A 107 -2.00 16.58 -0.38
N VAL A 108 -1.17 16.21 -1.36
CA VAL A 108 -1.50 15.14 -2.31
C VAL A 108 -1.61 13.80 -1.59
N LEU A 109 -0.67 13.49 -0.69
CA LEU A 109 -0.70 12.26 0.08
C LEU A 109 -1.91 12.20 1.01
N ASP A 110 -2.31 13.29 1.66
CA ASP A 110 -3.49 13.33 2.53
C ASP A 110 -4.76 12.90 1.78
N VAL A 111 -4.90 13.26 0.49
CA VAL A 111 -6.01 12.80 -0.36
C VAL A 111 -5.90 11.31 -0.70
N LEU A 112 -4.68 10.80 -0.83
CA LEU A 112 -4.42 9.40 -1.19
C LEU A 112 -4.32 8.46 0.03
N MET A 113 -4.31 9.00 1.26
CA MET A 113 -4.01 8.22 2.47
C MET A 113 -5.00 7.08 2.69
N ASP A 114 -6.30 7.30 2.48
CA ASP A 114 -7.31 6.26 2.65
C ASP A 114 -7.11 5.11 1.67
N LEU A 115 -6.82 5.41 0.40
CA LEU A 115 -6.54 4.42 -0.64
C LEU A 115 -5.27 3.63 -0.34
N LEU A 116 -4.21 4.32 0.09
CA LEU A 116 -2.93 3.70 0.42
C LEU A 116 -3.04 2.83 1.68
N ARG A 117 -3.77 3.27 2.71
CA ARG A 117 -4.05 2.50 3.92
C ARG A 117 -4.87 1.26 3.61
N GLU A 118 -5.90 1.39 2.78
CA GLU A 118 -6.71 0.25 2.35
C GLU A 118 -5.88 -0.77 1.56
N SER A 119 -5.03 -0.31 0.64
CA SER A 119 -4.09 -1.19 -0.09
C SER A 119 -3.13 -1.92 0.85
N ARG A 120 -2.60 -1.23 1.87
CA ARG A 120 -1.75 -1.85 2.92
C ARG A 120 -2.53 -2.87 3.74
N ALA A 121 -3.76 -2.55 4.17
CA ALA A 121 -4.60 -3.46 4.95
C ALA A 121 -4.90 -4.77 4.20
N ARG A 122 -5.17 -4.68 2.89
CA ARG A 122 -5.41 -5.84 2.03
C ARG A 122 -4.14 -6.66 1.79
N SER A 123 -3.00 -6.01 1.60
CA SER A 123 -1.71 -6.69 1.30
C SER A 123 -1.02 -7.27 2.52
N LEU A 124 -1.18 -6.69 3.71
CA LEU A 124 -0.47 -7.13 4.94
C LEU A 124 -0.90 -8.51 5.44
N GLN A 125 -2.06 -9.00 5.01
CA GLN A 125 -2.53 -10.36 5.31
C GLN A 125 -1.75 -11.43 4.54
N VAL A 126 -0.95 -11.04 3.54
CA VAL A 126 -0.13 -11.98 2.79
C VAL A 126 1.02 -12.48 3.66
N GLU A 127 1.12 -13.80 3.79
CA GLU A 127 2.20 -14.47 4.52
C GLU A 127 3.59 -13.98 4.08
N GLY A 128 4.45 -13.70 5.06
CA GLY A 128 5.81 -13.18 4.84
C GLY A 128 5.89 -11.67 4.55
N ARG A 129 4.78 -11.01 4.18
CA ARG A 129 4.75 -9.56 3.87
C ARG A 129 5.18 -8.72 5.07
N LEU A 130 4.73 -9.08 6.28
CA LEU A 130 5.06 -8.36 7.52
C LEU A 130 6.57 -8.33 7.79
N GLN A 131 7.21 -9.48 7.69
CA GLN A 131 8.65 -9.63 7.92
C GLN A 131 9.46 -8.89 6.85
N ARG A 132 9.03 -8.94 5.58
CA ARG A 132 9.66 -8.16 4.50
C ARG A 132 9.50 -6.66 4.70
N SER A 133 8.32 -6.22 5.14
CA SER A 133 8.09 -4.80 5.43
C SER A 133 9.04 -4.29 6.51
N LEU A 134 9.13 -5.01 7.64
CA LEU A 134 10.04 -4.67 8.74
C LEU A 134 11.51 -4.60 8.29
N ALA A 135 11.96 -5.54 7.45
CA ALA A 135 13.30 -5.54 6.90
C ALA A 135 13.55 -4.35 5.95
N GLY A 136 12.60 -4.05 5.06
CA GLY A 136 12.65 -2.91 4.16
C GLY A 136 12.71 -1.57 4.92
N HIS A 137 11.79 -1.38 5.87
CA HIS A 137 11.76 -0.19 6.73
C HIS A 137 13.06 0.01 7.50
N GLN A 138 13.67 -1.07 8.01
CA GLN A 138 14.95 -0.98 8.69
C GLN A 138 16.08 -0.50 7.76
N ARG A 139 16.12 -0.96 6.50
CA ARG A 139 17.09 -0.48 5.50
C ARG A 139 16.91 1.01 5.20
N ILE A 140 15.67 1.44 5.00
CA ILE A 140 15.30 2.83 4.72
C ILE A 140 15.73 3.73 5.89
N LEU A 141 15.34 3.38 7.12
CA LEU A 141 15.68 4.17 8.30
C LEU A 141 17.20 4.26 8.51
N ASN A 142 17.93 3.17 8.28
CA ASN A 142 19.38 3.18 8.39
C ASN A 142 20.02 4.14 7.38
N ALA A 143 19.52 4.21 6.14
CA ALA A 143 20.00 5.17 5.15
C ALA A 143 19.68 6.62 5.54
N ILE A 144 18.45 6.88 6.02
CA ILE A 144 18.05 8.20 6.53
C ILE A 144 18.96 8.65 7.69
N LYS A 145 19.25 7.76 8.64
CA LYS A 145 20.16 8.03 9.78
C LYS A 145 21.57 8.40 9.35
N ARG A 146 22.07 7.79 8.27
CA ARG A 146 23.39 8.09 7.68
C ARG A 146 23.39 9.32 6.78
N ARG A 147 22.24 9.98 6.59
CA ARG A 147 22.07 11.09 5.63
C ARG A 147 22.39 10.67 4.19
N ASP A 148 22.19 9.39 3.89
CA ASP A 148 22.49 8.77 2.61
C ASP A 148 21.25 8.82 1.71
N ALA A 149 21.10 9.93 0.97
CA ALA A 149 19.92 10.18 0.15
C ALA A 149 19.74 9.12 -0.95
N ALA A 150 20.80 8.80 -1.69
CA ALA A 150 20.75 7.78 -2.74
C ALA A 150 20.43 6.40 -2.16
N GLY A 151 21.03 6.04 -1.02
CA GLY A 151 20.72 4.78 -0.33
C GLY A 151 19.29 4.73 0.19
N ALA A 152 18.71 5.85 0.64
CA ALA A 152 17.34 5.89 1.14
C ALA A 152 16.31 5.74 0.00
N GLU A 153 16.55 6.37 -1.14
CA GLU A 153 15.74 6.21 -2.35
C GLU A 153 15.78 4.77 -2.87
N ALA A 154 16.98 4.22 -3.04
CA ALA A 154 17.14 2.84 -3.50
C ALA A 154 16.49 1.83 -2.54
N ALA A 155 16.67 2.01 -1.22
CA ALA A 155 16.06 1.14 -0.21
C ALA A 155 14.53 1.22 -0.22
N MET A 156 13.95 2.41 -0.46
CA MET A 156 12.50 2.58 -0.54
C MET A 156 11.95 1.97 -1.82
N TYR A 157 12.60 2.17 -2.97
CA TYR A 157 12.21 1.56 -4.23
C TYR A 157 12.21 0.02 -4.11
N GLN A 158 13.32 -0.54 -3.62
CA GLN A 158 13.45 -1.97 -3.39
C GLN A 158 12.38 -2.49 -2.42
N HIS A 159 12.08 -1.76 -1.35
CA HIS A 159 11.03 -2.15 -0.42
C HIS A 159 9.68 -2.25 -1.13
N VAL A 160 9.28 -1.25 -1.92
CA VAL A 160 7.99 -1.28 -2.61
C VAL A 160 7.93 -2.40 -3.66
N GLU A 161 9.01 -2.62 -4.42
CA GLU A 161 9.11 -3.77 -5.35
C GLU A 161 8.95 -5.12 -4.64
N GLU A 162 9.65 -5.32 -3.53
CA GLU A 162 9.55 -6.57 -2.77
C GLU A 162 8.14 -6.83 -2.23
N ILE A 163 7.42 -5.76 -1.86
CA ILE A 163 6.01 -5.85 -1.46
C ILE A 163 5.13 -6.15 -2.67
N GLU A 164 5.32 -5.45 -3.78
CA GLU A 164 4.58 -5.69 -5.02
C GLU A 164 4.71 -7.14 -5.48
N GLU A 165 5.92 -7.69 -5.51
CA GLU A 165 6.13 -9.08 -5.89
C GLU A 165 5.34 -10.06 -5.01
N ILE A 166 5.37 -9.88 -3.69
CA ILE A 166 4.65 -10.78 -2.76
C ILE A 166 3.15 -10.66 -2.96
N VAL A 167 2.66 -9.43 -3.11
CA VAL A 167 1.24 -9.12 -3.20
C VAL A 167 0.68 -9.63 -4.52
N LEU A 168 1.35 -9.35 -5.64
CA LEU A 168 0.90 -9.74 -6.97
C LEU A 168 1.14 -11.22 -7.30
N LYS A 169 2.13 -11.90 -6.70
CA LYS A 169 2.34 -13.36 -6.87
C LYS A 169 1.28 -14.22 -6.16
N LYS A 170 0.59 -13.69 -5.13
CA LYS A 170 -0.46 -14.42 -4.39
C LYS A 170 -1.89 -14.21 -4.93
N PHE A 171 -2.05 -13.43 -6.01
CA PHE A 171 -3.30 -13.31 -6.76
C PHE A 171 -3.23 -14.10 -8.07
#